data_AF-A0AAV1T8F7-F1
#
_entry.id   AF-A0AAV1T8F7-F1
#
_cell.length_a   1.000
_cell.length_b   1.000
_cell.length_c   1.000
_cell.angle_alpha   90.00
_cell.angle_beta   90.00
_cell.angle_gamma   90.00
#
_symmetry.space_group_name_H-M   'P 1'
#
loop_
_entity.id
_entity.type
_entity.pdbx_description
1 polymer ?
#
loop_
_entity_poly.entity_id
_entity_poly.type
_entity_poly.pdbx_seq_one_letter_code
_entity_poly.pdbx_strand_id
1 'polypeptide(L)'
;MDGKTDVEAHRIHVRKVLTLMREHKLFENLKKCIFAANELPLLGCIVGKNGVRPDPEKIKAISDWPVPVDVKGLQKFLGLAAYLRKYSRNYAEMTVHPSRLLKKNTRWSWSAECQHSFRGDKKSLVQSPVLAIADQDRTFHVVCDASDFAIGCALIQYDSDKVERVVCHQSRQLQAAERNYLVHD
;
A
#
# COMPACT_ATOMS: atom_id res chain seq x y z
N MET A 1 -10.27 -28.23 -19.49
CA MET A 1 -9.03 -27.48 -19.17
C MET A 1 -7.88 -28.23 -19.81
N ASP A 2 -7.14 -27.60 -20.72
CA ASP A 2 -6.24 -28.20 -21.74
C ASP A 2 -5.00 -28.97 -21.24
N GLY A 3 -4.88 -29.35 -19.97
CA GLY A 3 -3.73 -30.13 -19.47
C GLY A 3 -2.35 -29.46 -19.60
N LYS A 4 -2.30 -28.17 -19.93
CA LYS A 4 -1.06 -27.39 -20.06
C LYS A 4 -0.54 -26.98 -18.68
N THR A 5 0.77 -27.03 -18.50
CA THR A 5 1.45 -26.50 -17.31
C THR A 5 1.43 -24.97 -17.30
N ASP A 6 1.57 -24.36 -16.12
CA ASP A 6 1.61 -22.89 -15.96
C ASP A 6 2.71 -22.24 -16.84
N VAL A 7 3.86 -22.91 -16.98
CA VAL A 7 4.99 -22.45 -17.78
C VAL A 7 4.65 -22.47 -19.28
N GLU A 8 3.94 -23.50 -19.74
CA GLU A 8 3.50 -23.57 -21.14
C GLU A 8 2.46 -22.51 -21.45
N ALA A 9 1.50 -22.29 -20.55
CA ALA A 9 0.52 -21.21 -20.68
C ALA A 9 1.21 -19.84 -20.72
N HIS A 10 2.16 -19.60 -19.82
CA HIS A 10 2.98 -18.38 -19.79
C HIS A 10 3.71 -18.15 -21.12
N ARG A 11 4.37 -19.18 -21.66
CA ARG A 11 5.09 -19.09 -22.95
C ARG A 11 4.16 -18.73 -24.09
N ILE A 12 2.94 -19.28 -24.11
CA ILE A 12 1.92 -18.94 -25.11
C ILE A 12 1.52 -17.47 -24.98
N HIS A 13 1.25 -16.98 -23.77
CA HIS A 13 0.86 -15.59 -23.53
C HIS A 13 1.97 -14.60 -23.91
N VAL A 14 3.22 -14.86 -23.49
CA VAL A 14 4.37 -14.01 -23.87
C VAL A 14 4.52 -13.96 -25.39
N ARG A 15 4.41 -15.11 -26.09
CA ARG A 15 4.47 -15.14 -27.55
C ARG A 15 3.37 -14.31 -28.20
N LYS A 16 2.12 -14.39 -27.70
CA LYS A 16 1.02 -13.56 -28.22
C LYS A 16 1.31 -12.06 -28.07
N VAL A 17 1.74 -11.64 -26.88
CA VAL A 17 2.07 -10.23 -26.62
C VAL A 17 3.21 -9.76 -27.54
N LEU A 18 4.32 -10.50 -27.63
CA LEU A 18 5.46 -10.12 -28.46
C LEU A 18 5.13 -10.10 -29.96
N THR A 19 4.26 -10.99 -30.43
CA THR A 19 3.76 -10.94 -31.82
C THR A 19 2.96 -9.67 -32.07
N LEU A 20 2.02 -9.32 -31.19
CA LEU A 20 1.24 -8.09 -31.31
C LEU A 20 2.12 -6.84 -31.27
N MET A 21 3.11 -6.81 -30.38
CA MET A 21 4.08 -5.71 -30.33
C MET A 21 4.86 -5.57 -31.63
N ARG A 22 5.27 -6.69 -32.24
CA ARG A 22 5.97 -6.70 -33.53
C ARG A 22 5.09 -6.13 -34.64
N GLU A 23 3.82 -6.55 -34.71
CA GLU A 23 2.85 -6.05 -35.70
C GLU A 23 2.69 -4.52 -35.60
N HIS A 24 2.65 -3.99 -34.36
CA HIS A 24 2.53 -2.56 -34.09
C HIS A 24 3.86 -1.81 -33.99
N LYS A 25 5.00 -2.44 -34.30
CA LYS A 25 6.34 -1.84 -34.25
C LYS A 25 6.68 -1.23 -32.87
N LEU A 26 6.20 -1.87 -31.80
CA LEU A 26 6.58 -1.56 -30.42
C LEU A 26 7.82 -2.37 -30.04
N PHE A 27 8.81 -1.71 -29.44
CA PHE A 27 10.07 -2.31 -29.06
C PHE A 27 10.27 -2.22 -27.55
N GLU A 28 10.60 -3.36 -26.93
CA GLU A 28 10.93 -3.44 -25.51
C GLU A 28 12.44 -3.37 -25.28
N ASN A 29 12.83 -2.84 -24.12
CA ASN A 29 14.21 -2.90 -23.68
C ASN A 29 14.47 -4.23 -22.98
N LEU A 30 15.15 -5.16 -23.66
CA LEU A 30 15.43 -6.50 -23.14
C LEU A 30 16.11 -6.50 -21.76
N LYS A 31 16.92 -5.49 -21.44
CA LYS A 31 17.59 -5.37 -20.13
C LYS A 31 16.61 -5.12 -18.98
N LYS A 32 15.39 -4.64 -19.27
CA LYS A 32 14.33 -4.39 -18.29
C LYS A 32 13.27 -5.50 -18.27
N CYS A 33 13.33 -6.45 -19.21
CA CYS A 33 12.37 -7.54 -19.28
C CYS A 33 12.74 -8.65 -18.29
N ILE A 34 11.75 -9.14 -17.55
CA ILE A 34 11.87 -10.28 -16.64
C ILE A 34 10.79 -11.28 -17.06
N PHE A 35 11.19 -12.52 -17.35
CA PHE A 35 10.29 -13.58 -17.81
C PHE A 35 10.30 -14.76 -16.85
N ALA A 36 9.17 -15.45 -16.72
CA ALA A 36 9.03 -16.69 -15.94
C ALA A 36 9.61 -16.63 -14.51
N ALA A 37 9.43 -15.50 -13.82
CA ALA A 37 9.88 -15.32 -12.44
C ALA A 37 8.74 -15.56 -11.45
N ASN A 38 9.08 -16.07 -10.26
CA ASN A 38 8.13 -16.29 -9.16
C ASN A 38 7.65 -14.98 -8.50
N GLU A 39 8.50 -13.95 -8.55
CA GLU A 39 8.20 -12.59 -8.10
C GLU A 39 8.75 -11.60 -9.12
N LEU A 40 8.06 -10.47 -9.30
CA LEU A 40 8.46 -9.42 -10.22
C LEU A 40 8.16 -8.02 -9.67
N PRO A 41 9.06 -7.04 -9.89
CA PRO A 41 8.76 -5.64 -9.61
C PRO A 41 7.75 -5.11 -10.62
N LEU A 42 6.62 -4.57 -10.12
CA LEU A 42 5.57 -3.98 -10.93
C LEU A 42 5.01 -2.74 -10.24
N LEU A 43 4.95 -1.61 -10.95
CA LEU A 43 4.35 -0.35 -10.47
C LEU A 43 4.82 0.08 -9.06
N GLY A 44 6.08 -0.23 -8.72
CA GLY A 44 6.68 0.12 -7.44
C GLY A 44 6.28 -0.76 -6.25
N CYS A 45 5.80 -1.97 -6.51
CA CYS A 45 5.66 -3.05 -5.54
C CYS A 45 6.23 -4.36 -6.11
N ILE A 46 6.40 -5.38 -5.28
CA ILE A 46 6.77 -6.71 -5.74
C ILE A 46 5.52 -7.58 -5.76
N VAL A 47 5.22 -8.17 -6.91
CA VAL A 47 4.08 -9.07 -7.12
C VAL A 47 4.61 -10.47 -7.27
N GLY A 48 4.05 -11.43 -6.54
CA GLY A 48 4.42 -12.83 -6.62
C GLY A 48 3.25 -13.75 -6.29
N LYS A 49 3.54 -15.06 -6.26
CA LYS A 49 2.53 -16.09 -5.95
C LYS A 49 1.79 -15.85 -4.63
N ASN A 50 2.50 -15.32 -3.64
CA ASN A 50 1.97 -15.11 -2.29
C ASN A 50 1.22 -13.77 -2.13
N GLY A 51 1.19 -12.94 -3.17
CA GLY A 51 0.52 -11.65 -3.15
C GLY A 51 1.42 -10.47 -3.56
N VAL A 52 1.09 -9.30 -3.05
CA VAL A 52 1.72 -8.03 -3.34
C VAL A 52 2.38 -7.48 -2.08
N ARG A 53 3.68 -7.21 -2.14
CA ARG A 53 4.44 -6.62 -1.03
C ARG A 53 5.05 -5.29 -1.44
N PRO A 54 5.28 -4.38 -0.48
CA PRO A 54 5.94 -3.12 -0.77
C PRO A 54 7.37 -3.36 -1.28
N ASP A 55 7.85 -2.43 -2.10
CA ASP A 55 9.24 -2.43 -2.57
C ASP A 55 10.21 -2.33 -1.38
N PRO A 56 11.15 -3.27 -1.22
CA PRO A 56 12.15 -3.24 -0.14
C PRO A 56 12.92 -1.92 -0.06
N GLU A 57 13.18 -1.26 -1.20
CA GLU A 57 13.88 0.03 -1.21
C GLU A 57 13.04 1.14 -0.56
N LYS A 58 11.72 1.13 -0.78
CA LYS A 58 10.80 2.09 -0.15
C LYS A 58 10.63 1.82 1.33
N ILE A 59 10.56 0.54 1.72
CA ILE A 59 10.53 0.15 3.13
C ILE A 59 11.81 0.57 3.84
N LYS A 60 12.96 0.35 3.22
CA LYS A 60 14.25 0.81 3.75
C LYS A 60 14.28 2.33 3.87
N ALA A 61 13.82 3.07 2.85
CA ALA A 61 13.75 4.52 2.90
C ALA A 61 12.88 5.01 4.08
N ILE A 62 11.73 4.39 4.34
CA ILE A 62 10.89 4.70 5.51
C ILE A 62 11.61 4.36 6.82
N SER A 63 12.21 3.17 6.93
CA SER A 63 12.94 2.71 8.11
C SER A 63 14.09 3.66 8.49
N ASP A 64 14.84 4.11 7.49
CA ASP A 64 16.03 4.93 7.69
C ASP A 64 15.71 6.43 7.70
N TRP A 65 14.43 6.81 7.48
CA TRP A 65 14.02 8.20 7.38
C TRP A 65 14.33 8.98 8.67
N PRO A 66 15.08 10.09 8.63
CA PRO A 66 15.42 10.87 9.81
C PRO A 66 14.19 11.59 10.36
N VAL A 67 14.22 11.99 11.63
CA VAL A 67 13.14 12.82 12.18
C VAL A 67 13.06 14.13 11.37
N PRO A 68 11.89 14.49 10.82
CA PRO A 68 11.72 15.75 10.11
C PRO A 68 12.09 16.94 11.00
N VAL A 69 12.81 17.91 10.44
CA VAL A 69 13.20 19.15 11.13
C VAL A 69 12.46 20.38 10.59
N ASP A 70 11.72 20.21 9.50
CA ASP A 70 10.94 21.26 8.85
C ASP A 70 9.69 20.70 8.13
N VAL A 71 8.83 21.63 7.70
CA VAL A 71 7.59 21.32 6.99
C VAL A 71 7.86 20.54 5.69
N LYS A 72 8.92 20.89 4.95
CA LYS A 72 9.25 20.23 3.67
C LYS A 72 9.67 18.78 3.89
N GLY A 73 10.52 18.51 4.88
CA GLY A 73 10.94 17.17 5.26
C GLY A 73 9.77 16.31 5.68
N LEU A 74 8.83 16.88 6.44
CA LEU A 74 7.61 16.19 6.84
C LEU A 74 6.69 15.88 5.66
N GLN A 75 6.51 16.83 4.73
CA GLN A 75 5.72 16.60 3.52
C GLN A 75 6.29 15.47 2.66
N LYS A 76 7.62 15.41 2.51
CA LYS A 76 8.29 14.32 1.78
C LYS A 76 8.05 12.97 2.44
N PHE A 77 8.20 12.89 3.77
CA PHE A 77 7.91 11.68 4.52
C PHE A 77 6.46 11.22 4.34
N LEU A 78 5.51 12.12 4.63
CA LEU A 78 4.08 11.81 4.53
C LEU A 78 3.66 11.45 3.11
N GLY A 79 4.29 12.03 2.09
CA GLY A 79 4.05 11.66 0.69
C GLY A 79 4.42 10.20 0.39
N LEU A 80 5.60 9.75 0.84
CA LEU A 80 6.01 8.35 0.68
C LEU A 80 5.16 7.41 1.54
N ALA A 81 4.91 7.79 2.79
CA ALA A 81 4.08 7.00 3.70
C ALA A 81 2.63 6.85 3.16
N ALA A 82 2.07 7.91 2.56
CA ALA A 82 0.76 7.88 1.90
C ALA A 82 0.73 6.93 0.70
N TYR A 83 1.82 6.85 -0.08
CA TYR A 83 1.94 5.86 -1.17
C TYR A 83 1.88 4.43 -0.64
N LEU A 84 2.44 4.19 0.55
CA LEU A 84 2.45 2.88 1.20
C LEU A 84 1.24 2.63 2.11
N ARG A 85 0.32 3.58 2.29
CA ARG A 85 -0.76 3.46 3.30
C ARG A 85 -1.62 2.21 3.15
N LYS A 86 -1.77 1.66 1.95
CA LYS A 86 -2.55 0.45 1.69
C LYS A 86 -2.05 -0.80 2.42
N TYR A 87 -0.80 -0.72 2.89
CA TYR A 87 -0.09 -1.73 3.66
C TYR A 87 -0.18 -1.53 5.18
N SER A 88 -0.75 -0.40 5.63
CA SER A 88 -0.80 0.02 7.03
C SER A 88 -2.25 0.16 7.49
N ARG A 89 -2.62 -0.56 8.55
CA ARG A 89 -3.98 -0.58 9.09
C ARG A 89 -4.42 0.78 9.64
N ASN A 90 -3.53 1.46 10.40
CA ASN A 90 -3.88 2.64 11.20
C ASN A 90 -3.20 3.93 10.69
N TYR A 91 -2.87 4.02 9.41
CA TYR A 91 -2.13 5.15 8.83
C TYR A 91 -2.75 6.52 9.16
N ALA A 92 -4.08 6.66 9.02
CA ALA A 92 -4.75 7.94 9.25
C ALA A 92 -4.59 8.45 10.68
N GLU A 93 -4.68 7.57 11.67
CA GLU A 93 -4.52 7.88 13.08
C GLU A 93 -3.08 8.28 13.41
N MET A 94 -2.11 7.51 12.93
CA MET A 94 -0.68 7.78 13.15
C MET A 94 -0.23 9.10 12.53
N THR A 95 -0.92 9.58 11.49
CA THR A 95 -0.60 10.86 10.84
C THR A 95 -1.32 12.07 11.42
N VAL A 96 -2.19 11.93 12.44
CA VAL A 96 -2.96 13.04 13.02
C VAL A 96 -2.06 14.12 13.64
N HIS A 97 -1.06 13.74 14.42
CA HIS A 97 -0.19 14.74 15.07
C HIS A 97 0.75 15.41 14.08
N PRO A 98 1.49 14.66 13.22
CA PRO A 98 2.35 15.28 12.23
C PRO A 98 1.58 16.15 11.22
N SER A 99 0.39 15.76 10.76
CA SER A 99 -0.38 16.53 9.77
C SER A 99 -0.77 17.93 10.27
N ARG A 100 -0.88 18.14 11.59
CA ARG A 100 -1.16 19.46 12.19
C ARG A 100 -0.04 20.46 11.89
N LEU A 101 1.21 20.02 11.81
CA LEU A 101 2.36 20.86 11.49
C LEU A 101 2.36 21.35 10.02
N LEU A 102 1.48 20.80 9.18
CA LEU A 102 1.30 21.24 7.79
C LEU A 102 0.24 22.34 7.63
N LYS A 103 -0.51 22.67 8.69
CA LYS A 103 -1.57 23.69 8.61
C LYS A 103 -0.96 25.08 8.48
N LYS A 104 -1.64 25.95 7.72
CA LYS A 104 -1.26 27.36 7.58
C LYS A 104 -1.13 28.02 8.96
N ASN A 105 -0.17 28.93 9.10
CA ASN A 105 0.10 29.69 10.33
C ASN A 105 0.46 28.83 11.56
N THR A 106 0.83 27.57 11.38
CA THR A 106 1.32 26.72 12.49
C THR A 106 2.83 26.90 12.64
N ARG A 107 3.28 27.25 13.84
CA ARG A 107 4.71 27.29 14.16
C ARG A 107 5.25 25.86 14.20
N TRP A 108 6.39 25.63 13.56
CA TRP A 108 7.06 24.34 13.63
C TRP A 108 7.45 24.02 15.08
N SER A 109 6.89 22.94 15.62
CA SER A 109 7.20 22.41 16.94
C SER A 109 7.01 20.90 16.91
N TRP A 110 8.12 20.17 16.91
CA TRP A 110 8.09 18.72 16.90
C TRP A 110 7.86 18.18 18.31
N SER A 111 6.62 17.80 18.61
CA SER A 111 6.22 17.36 19.95
C SER A 111 6.52 15.88 20.22
N ALA A 112 6.36 15.44 21.47
CA ALA A 112 6.50 14.04 21.85
C ALA A 112 5.45 13.16 21.14
N GLU A 113 4.23 13.67 20.94
CA GLU A 113 3.17 13.00 20.20
C GLU A 113 3.53 12.87 18.71
N CYS A 114 4.10 13.93 18.11
CA CYS A 114 4.60 13.86 16.73
C CYS A 114 5.66 12.76 16.59
N GLN A 115 6.59 12.68 17.55
CA GLN A 115 7.62 11.65 17.56
C GLN A 115 7.05 10.25 17.78
N HIS A 116 6.05 10.09 18.64
CA HIS A 116 5.36 8.82 18.86
C HIS A 116 4.65 8.35 17.58
N SER A 117 3.83 9.21 16.99
CA SER A 117 3.16 9.02 15.71
C SER A 117 4.11 8.63 14.58
N PHE A 118 5.23 9.37 14.44
CA PHE A 118 6.23 9.10 13.41
C PHE A 118 6.87 7.72 13.55
N ARG A 119 7.23 7.32 14.78
CA ARG A 119 7.77 5.97 15.04
C ARG A 119 6.73 4.88 14.81
N GLY A 120 5.48 5.13 15.22
CA GLY A 120 4.36 4.21 14.98
C GLY A 120 4.16 3.94 13.49
N ASP A 121 4.11 5.01 12.69
CA ASP A 121 3.90 4.91 11.24
C ASP A 121 5.03 4.13 10.56
N LYS A 122 6.29 4.47 10.91
CA LYS A 122 7.47 3.72 10.45
C LYS A 122 7.38 2.24 10.80
N LYS A 123 7.06 1.91 12.06
CA LYS A 123 6.96 0.53 12.53
C LYS A 123 5.87 -0.22 11.77
N SER A 124 4.69 0.37 11.62
CA SER A 124 3.57 -0.27 10.92
C SER A 124 3.88 -0.53 9.45
N LEU A 125 4.54 0.41 8.77
CA LEU A 125 4.91 0.26 7.36
C LEU A 125 6.02 -0.78 7.16
N VAL A 126 6.99 -0.84 8.07
CA VAL A 126 8.08 -1.84 8.04
C VAL A 126 7.55 -3.24 8.33
N GLN A 127 6.58 -3.36 9.25
CA GLN A 127 5.92 -4.62 9.61
C GLN A 127 4.77 -4.99 8.66
N SER A 128 4.63 -4.30 7.53
CA SER A 128 3.55 -4.50 6.58
C SER A 128 3.41 -5.97 6.19
N PRO A 129 2.18 -6.52 6.20
CA PRO A 129 1.92 -7.84 5.64
C PRO A 129 2.08 -7.85 4.11
N VAL A 130 2.16 -9.06 3.55
CA VAL A 130 1.92 -9.29 2.12
C VAL A 130 0.41 -9.20 1.89
N LEU A 131 -0.02 -8.34 0.98
CA LEU A 131 -1.43 -8.21 0.60
C LEU A 131 -1.80 -9.27 -0.43
N ALA A 132 -3.00 -9.82 -0.37
CA ALA A 132 -3.49 -10.73 -1.39
C ALA A 132 -3.82 -10.01 -2.71
N ILE A 133 -3.68 -10.73 -3.82
CA ILE A 133 -4.20 -10.30 -5.11
C ILE A 133 -5.71 -10.51 -5.09
N ALA A 134 -6.47 -9.47 -5.42
CA ALA A 134 -7.92 -9.52 -5.46
C ALA A 134 -8.40 -10.52 -6.51
N ASP A 135 -9.25 -11.45 -6.09
CA ASP A 135 -9.94 -12.39 -6.96
C ASP A 135 -11.34 -11.83 -7.25
N GLN A 136 -11.59 -11.43 -8.50
CA GLN A 136 -12.85 -10.77 -8.88
C GLN A 136 -14.06 -11.72 -8.82
N ASP A 137 -13.83 -13.03 -8.81
CA ASP A 137 -14.88 -14.04 -8.76
C ASP A 137 -15.27 -14.40 -7.32
N ARG A 138 -14.60 -13.81 -6.31
CA ARG A 138 -14.86 -14.04 -4.88
C ARG A 138 -15.51 -12.85 -4.23
N THR A 139 -16.33 -13.14 -3.21
CA THR A 139 -16.95 -12.11 -2.36
C THR A 139 -15.89 -11.29 -1.63
N PHE A 140 -16.04 -9.98 -1.69
CA PHE A 140 -15.28 -9.04 -0.88
C PHE A 140 -15.99 -8.79 0.45
N HIS A 141 -15.23 -8.73 1.53
CA HIS A 141 -15.73 -8.30 2.82
C HIS A 141 -14.99 -7.03 3.22
N VAL A 142 -15.71 -6.10 3.84
CA VAL A 142 -15.15 -4.86 4.35
C VAL A 142 -15.30 -4.87 5.86
N VAL A 143 -14.18 -4.79 6.56
CA VAL A 143 -14.14 -4.60 8.02
C VAL A 143 -13.81 -3.14 8.26
N CYS A 144 -14.69 -2.42 8.94
CA CYS A 144 -14.53 -1.01 9.24
C CYS A 144 -14.37 -0.81 10.75
N ASP A 145 -13.61 0.21 11.11
CA ASP A 145 -13.49 0.70 12.48
C ASP A 145 -13.36 2.23 12.45
N ALA A 146 -13.79 2.88 13.54
CA ALA A 146 -13.81 4.32 13.66
C ALA A 146 -13.35 4.75 15.06
N SER A 147 -12.61 5.85 15.11
CA SER A 147 -12.27 6.57 16.34
C SER A 147 -12.75 8.02 16.24
N ASP A 148 -12.59 8.76 17.33
CA ASP A 148 -12.93 10.19 17.41
C ASP A 148 -12.25 11.06 16.32
N PHE A 149 -11.18 10.56 15.69
CA PHE A 149 -10.34 11.34 14.79
C PHE A 149 -10.19 10.73 13.39
N ALA A 150 -10.42 9.44 13.23
CA ALA A 150 -10.16 8.73 11.98
C ALA A 150 -11.11 7.57 11.76
N ILE A 151 -11.32 7.22 10.50
CA ILE A 151 -11.97 5.98 10.10
C ILE A 151 -10.99 5.12 9.32
N GLY A 152 -11.07 3.82 9.53
CA GLY A 152 -10.26 2.81 8.86
C GLY A 152 -11.12 1.68 8.34
N CYS A 153 -10.65 1.04 7.28
CA CYS A 153 -11.19 -0.22 6.83
C CYS A 153 -10.11 -1.13 6.24
N ALA A 154 -10.40 -2.43 6.28
CA ALA A 154 -9.68 -3.47 5.57
C ALA A 154 -10.62 -4.12 4.58
N LEU A 155 -10.20 -4.19 3.32
CA LEU A 155 -10.83 -5.04 2.31
C LEU A 155 -10.19 -6.43 2.41
N ILE A 156 -11.00 -7.45 2.67
CA ILE A 156 -10.54 -8.83 2.86
C ILE A 156 -11.29 -9.78 1.93
N GLN A 157 -10.64 -10.89 1.60
CA GLN A 157 -11.25 -12.04 0.93
C GLN A 157 -10.84 -13.32 1.64
N TYR A 158 -11.69 -14.34 1.58
CA TYR A 158 -11.38 -15.67 2.09
C TYR A 158 -10.82 -16.54 0.95
N ASP A 159 -9.67 -17.17 1.18
CA ASP A 159 -9.11 -18.14 0.23
C ASP A 159 -9.91 -19.47 0.24
N SER A 160 -9.48 -20.45 -0.56
CA SER A 160 -10.14 -21.77 -0.64
C SER A 160 -10.20 -22.49 0.71
N ASP A 161 -9.27 -22.19 1.60
CA ASP A 161 -9.13 -22.80 2.93
C ASP A 161 -9.87 -22.00 4.00
N LYS A 162 -10.68 -21.01 3.60
CA LYS A 162 -11.42 -20.08 4.47
C LYS A 162 -10.50 -19.27 5.38
N VAL A 163 -9.25 -19.04 4.97
CA VAL A 163 -8.35 -18.15 5.69
C VAL A 163 -8.56 -16.72 5.19
N GLU A 164 -8.67 -15.79 6.14
CA GLU A 164 -8.77 -14.37 5.83
C GLU A 164 -7.48 -13.86 5.18
N ARG A 165 -7.63 -13.17 4.05
CA ARG A 165 -6.54 -12.51 3.33
C ARG A 165 -6.86 -11.04 3.13
N VAL A 166 -5.98 -10.17 3.62
CA VAL A 166 -6.12 -8.72 3.43
C VAL A 166 -5.71 -8.35 2.01
N VAL A 167 -6.62 -7.73 1.26
CA VAL A 167 -6.38 -7.20 -0.09
C VAL A 167 -5.82 -5.78 -0.02
N CYS A 168 -6.39 -4.94 0.85
CA CYS A 168 -5.85 -3.61 1.12
C CYS A 168 -6.40 -3.02 2.43
N HIS A 169 -5.65 -2.07 2.97
CA HIS A 169 -6.16 -1.14 3.98
C HIS A 169 -6.49 0.22 3.36
N GLN A 170 -7.49 0.89 3.92
CA GLN A 170 -7.79 2.27 3.59
C GLN A 170 -8.19 3.00 4.87
N SER A 171 -7.66 4.19 5.07
CA SER A 171 -8.00 5.01 6.23
C SER A 171 -7.98 6.49 5.88
N ARG A 172 -8.78 7.28 6.60
CA ARG A 172 -8.79 8.75 6.49
C ARG A 172 -9.09 9.40 7.83
N GLN A 173 -8.57 10.61 8.00
CA GLN A 173 -8.96 11.46 9.12
C GLN A 173 -10.36 12.00 8.90
N LEU A 174 -11.12 12.14 9.99
CA LEU A 174 -12.42 12.79 9.98
C LEU A 174 -12.25 14.29 9.72
N GLN A 175 -13.12 14.84 8.89
CA GLN A 175 -13.23 16.27 8.66
C GLN A 175 -13.68 16.97 9.95
N ALA A 176 -13.50 18.30 10.01
CA ALA A 176 -13.92 19.07 11.18
C ALA A 176 -15.42 18.95 11.47
N ALA A 177 -16.26 18.87 10.44
CA ALA A 177 -17.70 18.68 10.61
C ALA A 177 -18.05 17.26 11.09
N GLU A 178 -17.40 16.23 10.52
CA GLU A 178 -17.67 14.82 10.85
C GLU A 178 -17.33 14.47 12.29
N ARG A 179 -16.35 15.15 12.89
CA ARG A 179 -15.97 14.97 14.31
C ARG A 179 -17.04 15.42 15.30
N ASN A 180 -18.06 16.16 14.85
CA ASN A 180 -19.16 16.62 15.70
C ASN A 180 -20.41 15.75 15.56
N TYR A 181 -20.37 14.68 14.75
CA TYR A 181 -21.48 13.75 14.63
C TYR A 181 -21.58 12.88 15.88
N LEU A 182 -22.81 12.54 16.27
CA LEU A 182 -23.04 11.60 17.35
C LEU A 182 -22.56 10.22 16.91
N VAL A 183 -21.86 9.52 17.80
CA VAL A 183 -21.48 8.12 17.59
C VAL A 183 -22.74 7.28 17.78
N HIS A 184 -23.07 6.47 16.78
CA HIS A 184 -24.17 5.52 16.82
C HIS A 184 -23.58 4.11 16.70
N ASP A 185 -23.87 3.26 17.68
CA ASP A 185 -23.55 1.82 17.68
C ASP A 185 -24.56 1.02 16.85
#